data_AF-A0A9E5RGC8-F1
#
_entry.id   AF-A0A9E5RGC8-F1
#
_cell.length_a   1.000
_cell.length_b   1.000
_cell.length_c   1.000
_cell.angle_alpha   90.00
_cell.angle_beta   90.00
_cell.angle_gamma   90.00
#
_symmetry.space_group_name_H-M   'P 1'
#
loop_
_entity.id
_entity.type
_entity.pdbx_description
1 polymer ?
#
loop_
_entity_poly.entity_id
_entity_poly.type
_entity_poly.pdbx_seq_one_letter_code
_entity_poly.pdbx_strand_id
1 'polypeptide(L)'
;MLLSVKQPNTGAVVGIASYFTRSAVPTFSEWIVDFLEVTGIIENTKCIFDPRPIENFLREAVVPEQLRNGIELWVAAFPSLQIPGIDYDILMAAIDLFRARMGTKAHWLRVQDCGDDETLYTLLLASAAIPLAFPKRAVEDRLYVDGGLADNVPLGALAARGITHAIVIHLENASVWDRHDFPNQTIIEIRPVDFMNKLNIPFIGDFSAMLDFSPEQISLLKKRGYQDAKYYLEPILQTLLTVRNQRDAQELLTRSTQRLVDDELL
;
A
#
# COMPACT_ATOMS: atom_id res chain seq x y z
N MET A 1 -23.65 17.11 28.81
CA MET A 1 -24.70 16.45 27.99
C MET A 1 -25.20 17.48 27.00
N LEU A 2 -25.09 17.39 25.68
CA LEU A 2 -24.75 16.30 24.78
C LEU A 2 -24.01 16.88 23.56
N LEU A 3 -22.99 16.14 23.14
CA LEU A 3 -22.42 15.97 21.79
C LEU A 3 -22.90 16.91 20.67
N SER A 4 -22.01 17.81 20.25
CA SER A 4 -21.99 18.34 18.87
C SER A 4 -21.33 17.29 17.99
N VAL A 5 -22.15 16.50 17.30
CA VAL A 5 -21.70 15.60 16.23
C VAL A 5 -21.37 16.48 15.02
N LYS A 6 -20.08 16.72 14.79
CA LYS A 6 -19.60 17.22 13.50
C LYS A 6 -20.04 16.23 12.42
N GLN A 7 -20.90 16.69 11.52
CA GLN A 7 -21.27 15.94 10.32
C GLN A 7 -20.00 15.63 9.50
N PRO A 8 -19.84 14.40 8.97
CA PRO A 8 -18.76 14.10 8.05
C PRO A 8 -18.95 14.88 6.75
N ASN A 9 -17.86 15.45 6.25
CA ASN A 9 -17.82 16.26 5.04
C ASN A 9 -18.23 15.41 3.82
N THR A 10 -19.43 15.64 3.28
CA THR A 10 -20.11 14.78 2.30
C THR A 10 -19.33 14.60 0.99
N GLY A 11 -18.44 15.53 0.65
CA GLY A 11 -17.57 15.44 -0.53
C GLY A 11 -16.47 14.37 -0.44
N ALA A 12 -15.97 14.06 0.76
CA ALA A 12 -14.94 13.04 0.94
C ALA A 12 -15.49 11.61 0.77
N VAL A 13 -16.75 11.39 1.14
CA VAL A 13 -17.39 10.07 1.06
C VAL A 13 -17.65 9.63 -0.38
N VAL A 14 -17.99 10.57 -1.27
CA VAL A 14 -18.25 10.28 -2.69
C VAL A 14 -16.97 9.87 -3.43
N GLY A 15 -15.86 10.58 -3.21
CA GLY A 15 -14.56 10.26 -3.83
C GLY A 15 -13.98 8.93 -3.35
N ILE A 16 -14.10 8.64 -2.05
CA ILE A 16 -13.68 7.34 -1.50
C ILE A 16 -14.55 6.21 -2.06
N ALA A 17 -15.85 6.41 -2.24
CA ALA A 17 -16.73 5.39 -2.81
C ALA A 17 -16.40 5.06 -4.28
N SER A 18 -16.07 6.06 -5.12
CA SER A 18 -15.64 5.84 -6.51
C SER A 18 -14.27 5.18 -6.60
N TYR A 19 -13.34 5.58 -5.74
CA TYR A 19 -12.01 4.98 -5.63
C TYR A 19 -12.08 3.45 -5.50
N PHE A 20 -12.88 2.96 -4.56
CA PHE A 20 -13.04 1.53 -4.30
C PHE A 20 -13.54 0.71 -5.50
N THR A 21 -14.17 1.36 -6.49
CA THR A 21 -14.63 0.69 -7.72
C THR A 21 -13.55 0.62 -8.80
N ARG A 22 -12.47 1.41 -8.67
CA ARG A 22 -11.38 1.53 -9.64
C ARG A 22 -10.05 0.96 -9.14
N SER A 23 -9.91 0.73 -7.84
CA SER A 23 -8.64 0.40 -7.17
C SER A 23 -8.12 -1.03 -7.43
N ALA A 24 -8.90 -1.89 -8.09
CA ALA A 24 -8.41 -3.19 -8.56
C ALA A 24 -7.37 -2.96 -9.66
N VAL A 25 -6.14 -3.42 -9.45
CA VAL A 25 -5.06 -3.22 -10.41
C VAL A 25 -5.24 -4.21 -11.58
N PRO A 26 -5.45 -3.74 -12.83
CA PRO A 26 -5.62 -4.64 -13.97
C PRO A 26 -4.39 -5.52 -14.15
N THR A 27 -3.18 -4.96 -14.02
CA THR A 27 -1.92 -5.71 -14.16
C THR A 27 -1.78 -6.82 -13.13
N PHE A 28 -2.15 -6.60 -11.86
CA PHE A 28 -2.15 -7.68 -10.85
C PHE A 28 -3.22 -8.75 -11.15
N SER A 29 -4.38 -8.32 -11.64
CA SER A 29 -5.47 -9.22 -12.02
C SER A 29 -5.17 -10.03 -13.29
N GLU A 30 -4.42 -9.44 -14.22
CA GLU A 30 -3.87 -10.06 -15.44
C GLU A 30 -2.72 -10.99 -15.06
N TRP A 31 -1.86 -10.58 -14.12
CA TRP A 31 -0.81 -11.41 -13.55
C TRP A 31 -1.36 -12.70 -12.93
N ILE A 32 -2.48 -12.66 -12.19
CA ILE A 32 -3.13 -13.88 -11.68
C ILE A 32 -3.61 -14.77 -12.83
N VAL A 33 -4.14 -14.19 -13.91
CA VAL A 33 -4.63 -14.95 -15.06
C VAL A 33 -3.45 -15.59 -15.80
N ASP A 34 -2.40 -14.83 -16.09
CA ASP A 34 -1.17 -15.34 -16.72
C ASP A 34 -0.51 -16.41 -15.85
N PHE A 35 -0.48 -16.22 -14.53
CA PHE A 35 -0.02 -17.21 -13.56
C PHE A 35 -0.80 -18.53 -13.69
N LEU A 36 -2.13 -18.46 -13.79
CA LEU A 36 -2.99 -19.62 -13.97
C LEU A 36 -2.74 -20.34 -15.30
N GLU A 37 -2.55 -19.59 -16.37
CA GLU A 37 -2.28 -20.13 -17.71
C GLU A 37 -0.90 -20.79 -17.81
N VAL A 38 0.14 -20.13 -17.29
CA VAL A 38 1.53 -20.60 -17.36
C VAL A 38 1.79 -21.80 -16.47
N THR A 39 1.21 -21.82 -15.27
CA THR A 39 1.51 -22.88 -14.29
C THR A 39 0.79 -24.19 -14.63
N GLY A 40 -0.24 -24.19 -15.49
CA GLY A 40 -0.88 -25.40 -16.01
C GLY A 40 -1.34 -26.41 -14.94
N ILE A 41 -1.62 -25.94 -13.71
CA ILE A 41 -1.76 -26.80 -12.54
C ILE A 41 -3.08 -27.59 -12.64
N ILE A 42 -2.93 -28.85 -13.08
CA ILE A 42 -3.93 -29.94 -13.01
C ILE A 42 -3.67 -30.81 -11.76
N GLU A 43 -2.84 -30.39 -10.81
CA GLU A 43 -2.59 -31.16 -9.59
C GLU A 43 -3.14 -30.50 -8.32
N ASN A 44 -3.75 -31.37 -7.51
CA ASN A 44 -4.57 -31.13 -6.34
C ASN A 44 -3.73 -30.69 -5.12
N THR A 45 -2.88 -29.69 -5.27
CA THR A 45 -1.96 -29.24 -4.23
C THR A 45 -1.99 -27.73 -3.98
N LYS A 46 -2.23 -27.44 -2.69
CA LYS A 46 -1.80 -26.30 -1.88
C LYS A 46 -0.66 -25.49 -2.51
N CYS A 47 -0.86 -24.17 -2.59
CA CYS A 47 0.08 -23.06 -2.85
C CYS A 47 1.49 -23.39 -3.35
N ILE A 48 1.95 -22.71 -4.42
CA ILE A 48 3.23 -22.97 -5.07
C ILE A 48 4.43 -22.78 -4.14
N PHE A 49 4.41 -21.76 -3.28
CA PHE A 49 5.52 -21.46 -2.37
C PHE A 49 5.28 -22.02 -0.98
N ASP A 50 6.36 -22.51 -0.37
CA ASP A 50 6.42 -22.78 1.06
C ASP A 50 6.31 -21.47 1.84
N PRO A 51 5.30 -21.29 2.72
CA PRO A 51 5.14 -20.07 3.49
C PRO A 51 6.14 -19.93 4.64
N ARG A 52 6.82 -21.01 5.06
CA ARG A 52 7.69 -21.00 6.25
C ARG A 52 8.81 -19.95 6.19
N PRO A 53 9.52 -19.74 5.06
CA PRO A 53 10.57 -18.72 5.00
C PRO A 53 10.05 -17.30 5.24
N ILE A 54 8.91 -16.91 4.66
CA ILE A 54 8.33 -15.58 4.85
C ILE A 54 7.72 -15.43 6.25
N GLU A 55 7.14 -16.49 6.80
CA GLU A 55 6.67 -16.51 8.20
C GLU A 55 7.81 -16.30 9.19
N ASN A 56 8.92 -17.03 9.01
CA ASN A 56 10.10 -16.89 9.87
C ASN A 56 10.73 -15.50 9.73
N PHE A 57 10.90 -15.03 8.49
CA PHE A 57 11.41 -13.68 8.23
C PHE A 57 10.55 -12.62 8.91
N LEU A 58 9.21 -12.72 8.81
CA LEU A 58 8.31 -11.77 9.43
C LEU A 58 8.49 -11.75 10.96
N ARG A 59 8.59 -12.92 11.59
CA ARG A 59 8.78 -13.06 13.04
C ARG A 59 10.12 -12.51 13.50
N GLU A 60 11.16 -12.62 12.67
CA GLU A 60 12.48 -12.06 12.95
C GLU A 60 12.54 -10.54 12.74
N ALA A 61 11.88 -10.03 11.68
CA ALA A 61 11.96 -8.64 11.29
C ALA A 61 10.98 -7.73 12.05
N VAL A 62 9.85 -8.27 12.51
CA VAL A 62 8.77 -7.49 13.13
C VAL A 62 8.72 -7.72 14.63
N VAL A 63 8.86 -6.62 15.38
CA VAL A 63 8.65 -6.56 16.83
C VAL A 63 7.21 -6.07 17.09
N PRO A 64 6.27 -6.96 17.52
CA PRO A 64 4.84 -6.62 17.62
C PRO A 64 4.56 -5.44 18.56
N GLU A 65 5.28 -5.37 19.68
CA GLU A 65 5.15 -4.28 20.65
C GLU A 65 5.48 -2.91 20.02
N GLN A 66 6.51 -2.84 19.17
CA GLN A 66 6.88 -1.60 18.49
C GLN A 66 5.84 -1.19 17.44
N LEU A 67 5.21 -2.14 16.76
CA LEU A 67 4.12 -1.84 15.82
C LEU A 67 2.86 -1.36 16.54
N ARG A 68 2.50 -1.97 17.68
CA ARG A 68 1.33 -1.55 18.48
C ARG A 68 1.48 -0.15 19.04
N ASN A 69 2.67 0.18 19.52
CA ASN A 69 2.97 1.47 20.15
C ASN A 69 3.53 2.52 19.17
N GLY A 70 3.71 2.14 17.90
CA GLY A 70 4.37 2.95 16.89
C GLY A 70 3.42 3.80 16.05
N ILE A 71 3.91 4.16 14.86
CA ILE A 71 3.12 4.88 13.86
C ILE A 71 1.96 3.98 13.42
N GLU A 72 0.79 4.59 13.30
CA GLU A 72 -0.42 3.90 12.86
C GLU A 72 -0.21 3.21 11.51
N LEU A 73 -0.54 1.91 11.43
CA LEU A 73 -0.31 1.08 10.25
C LEU A 73 -1.62 0.40 9.84
N TRP A 74 -1.97 0.61 8.58
CA TRP A 74 -3.15 0.01 7.93
C TRP A 74 -2.69 -0.91 6.83
N VAL A 75 -3.32 -2.07 6.73
CA VAL A 75 -3.10 -3.04 5.66
C VAL A 75 -4.39 -3.30 4.91
N ALA A 76 -4.29 -3.56 3.61
CA ALA A 76 -5.41 -3.99 2.79
C ALA A 76 -5.38 -5.52 2.70
N ALA A 77 -6.51 -6.17 2.99
CA ALA A 77 -6.66 -7.61 2.83
C ALA A 77 -7.99 -7.91 2.15
N PHE A 78 -7.99 -8.79 1.15
CA PHE A 78 -9.21 -9.12 0.41
C PHE A 78 -9.97 -10.27 1.09
N PRO A 79 -11.26 -10.11 1.42
CA PRO A 79 -12.04 -11.16 2.08
C PRO A 79 -12.36 -12.30 1.10
N SER A 80 -11.62 -13.38 1.24
CA SER A 80 -11.76 -14.58 0.40
C SER A 80 -13.05 -15.33 0.70
N LEU A 81 -13.68 -15.88 -0.33
CA LEU A 81 -14.90 -16.66 -0.15
C LEU A 81 -14.56 -18.00 0.50
N GLN A 82 -15.32 -18.37 1.53
CA GLN A 82 -15.19 -19.68 2.16
C GLN A 82 -16.42 -20.53 1.81
N ILE A 83 -16.18 -21.63 1.09
CA ILE A 83 -17.20 -22.65 0.85
C ILE A 83 -16.78 -23.90 1.64
N PRO A 84 -17.56 -24.34 2.65
CA PRO A 84 -17.24 -25.53 3.42
C PRO A 84 -17.03 -26.76 2.53
N GLY A 85 -15.91 -27.46 2.71
CA GLY A 85 -15.55 -28.65 1.95
C GLY A 85 -14.88 -28.39 0.59
N ILE A 86 -14.65 -27.12 0.22
CA ILE A 86 -13.90 -26.76 -0.98
C ILE A 86 -12.56 -26.12 -0.57
N ASP A 87 -11.47 -26.71 -1.05
CA ASP A 87 -10.13 -26.17 -0.84
C ASP A 87 -9.90 -24.92 -1.70
N TYR A 88 -8.95 -24.08 -1.28
CA TYR A 88 -8.63 -22.88 -2.05
C TYR A 88 -7.72 -23.25 -3.23
N ASP A 89 -8.35 -23.46 -4.37
CA ASP A 89 -7.73 -23.84 -5.64
C ASP A 89 -7.91 -22.74 -6.69
N ILE A 90 -7.58 -23.08 -7.94
CA ILE A 90 -7.70 -22.19 -9.10
C ILE A 90 -9.13 -21.64 -9.25
N LEU A 91 -10.15 -22.48 -9.03
CA LEU A 91 -11.54 -22.07 -9.15
C LEU A 91 -11.88 -21.03 -8.10
N MET A 92 -11.48 -21.25 -6.84
CA MET A 92 -11.69 -20.29 -5.77
C MET A 92 -10.95 -18.97 -6.00
N ALA A 93 -9.71 -19.03 -6.49
CA ALA A 93 -8.94 -17.83 -6.86
C ALA A 93 -9.61 -17.05 -8.00
N ALA A 94 -10.13 -17.74 -9.03
CA ALA A 94 -10.87 -17.12 -10.13
C ALA A 94 -12.20 -16.48 -9.65
N ILE A 95 -12.91 -17.13 -8.72
CA ILE A 95 -14.11 -16.56 -8.09
C ILE A 95 -13.76 -15.28 -7.33
N ASP A 96 -12.71 -15.29 -6.50
CA ASP A 96 -12.31 -14.11 -5.73
C ASP A 96 -11.84 -12.97 -6.64
N LEU A 97 -11.12 -13.29 -7.72
CA LEU A 97 -10.76 -12.33 -8.76
C LEU A 97 -12.00 -11.72 -9.43
N PHE A 98 -12.99 -12.55 -9.78
CA PHE A 98 -14.25 -12.08 -10.34
C PHE A 98 -15.01 -11.21 -9.32
N ARG A 99 -15.05 -11.60 -8.04
CA ARG A 99 -15.67 -10.83 -6.95
C ARG A 99 -15.02 -9.46 -6.80
N ALA A 100 -13.70 -9.38 -6.89
CA ALA A 100 -12.96 -8.12 -6.86
C ALA A 100 -13.36 -7.24 -8.05
N ARG A 101 -13.37 -7.79 -9.28
CA ARG A 101 -13.82 -7.06 -10.49
C ARG A 101 -15.28 -6.63 -10.44
N MET A 102 -16.13 -7.38 -9.75
CA MET A 102 -17.54 -7.04 -9.50
C MET A 102 -17.74 -6.03 -8.36
N GLY A 103 -16.66 -5.51 -7.77
CA GLY A 103 -16.70 -4.44 -6.77
C GLY A 103 -16.68 -4.88 -5.31
N THR A 104 -16.34 -6.15 -5.03
CA THR A 104 -16.00 -6.55 -3.64
C THR A 104 -14.76 -5.80 -3.21
N LYS A 105 -14.85 -5.10 -2.09
CA LYS A 105 -13.77 -4.24 -1.59
C LYS A 105 -12.80 -5.01 -0.72
N ALA A 106 -11.52 -4.62 -0.75
CA ALA A 106 -10.59 -5.00 0.30
C ALA A 106 -11.05 -4.41 1.64
N HIS A 107 -10.75 -5.11 2.72
CA HIS A 107 -10.88 -4.56 4.07
C HIS A 107 -9.58 -3.84 4.43
N TRP A 108 -9.73 -2.62 4.95
CA TRP A 108 -8.63 -1.91 5.59
C TRP A 108 -8.62 -2.27 7.07
N LEU A 109 -7.57 -2.96 7.48
CA LEU A 109 -7.42 -3.48 8.82
C LEU A 109 -6.25 -2.76 9.48
N ARG A 110 -6.49 -2.23 10.67
CA ARG A 110 -5.48 -1.52 11.44
C ARG A 110 -4.69 -2.52 12.27
N VAL A 111 -3.37 -2.51 12.10
CA VAL A 111 -2.47 -3.46 12.75
C VAL A 111 -2.47 -3.31 14.27
N GLN A 112 -2.65 -2.08 14.76
CA GLN A 112 -2.71 -1.80 16.20
C GLN A 112 -3.97 -2.35 16.89
N ASP A 113 -5.00 -2.73 16.14
CA ASP A 113 -6.24 -3.25 16.72
C ASP A 113 -6.16 -4.77 17.00
N CYS A 114 -5.08 -5.44 16.57
CA CYS A 114 -4.84 -6.86 16.83
C CYS A 114 -4.59 -7.14 18.32
N GLY A 115 -5.38 -8.06 18.90
CA GLY A 115 -5.33 -8.40 20.32
C GLY A 115 -4.09 -9.15 20.79
N ASP A 116 -3.40 -9.85 19.89
CA ASP A 116 -2.23 -10.67 20.20
C ASP A 116 -1.22 -10.71 19.02
N ASP A 117 -0.02 -11.22 19.28
CA ASP A 117 1.10 -11.22 18.33
C ASP A 117 0.84 -12.13 17.13
N GLU A 118 0.19 -13.27 17.33
CA GLU A 118 -0.12 -14.23 16.27
C GLU A 118 -1.16 -13.67 15.31
N THR A 119 -2.19 -13.01 15.82
CA THR A 119 -3.18 -12.31 14.99
C THR A 119 -2.52 -11.18 14.20
N LEU A 120 -1.57 -10.45 14.78
CA LEU A 120 -0.79 -9.43 14.08
C LEU A 120 0.04 -10.02 12.94
N TYR A 121 0.82 -11.07 13.20
CA TYR A 121 1.60 -11.73 12.15
C TYR A 121 0.71 -12.28 11.04
N THR A 122 -0.40 -12.91 11.42
CA THR A 122 -1.36 -13.48 10.48
C THR A 122 -2.02 -12.40 9.62
N LEU A 123 -2.32 -11.23 10.18
CA LEU A 123 -2.83 -10.07 9.44
C LEU A 123 -1.82 -9.54 8.41
N LEU A 124 -0.55 -9.39 8.81
CA LEU A 124 0.50 -8.95 7.88
C LEU A 124 0.71 -9.96 6.74
N LEU A 125 0.69 -11.26 7.06
CA LEU A 125 0.76 -12.31 6.05
C LEU A 125 -0.49 -12.36 5.17
N ALA A 126 -1.66 -12.04 5.71
CA ALA A 126 -2.91 -12.00 4.94
C ALA A 126 -2.85 -10.94 3.85
N SER A 127 -2.31 -9.76 4.18
CA SER A 127 -2.13 -8.65 3.23
C SER A 127 -1.19 -9.00 2.08
N ALA A 128 -0.30 -9.98 2.26
CA ALA A 128 0.69 -10.44 1.27
C ALA A 128 0.41 -11.87 0.77
N ALA A 129 -0.77 -12.43 1.07
CA ALA A 129 -1.12 -13.80 0.73
C ALA A 129 -1.61 -13.87 -0.73
N ILE A 130 -0.67 -13.65 -1.65
CA ILE A 130 -0.93 -13.67 -3.09
C ILE A 130 -1.63 -14.99 -3.46
N PRO A 131 -2.83 -14.94 -4.08
CA PRO A 131 -3.58 -16.13 -4.41
C PRO A 131 -2.73 -17.17 -5.15
N LEU A 132 -2.84 -18.43 -4.73
CA LEU A 132 -2.13 -19.59 -5.29
C LEU A 132 -0.60 -19.60 -5.10
N ALA A 133 0.04 -18.46 -4.86
CA ALA A 133 1.44 -18.40 -4.45
C ALA A 133 1.57 -18.73 -2.95
N PHE A 134 0.70 -18.17 -2.11
CA PHE A 134 0.71 -18.32 -0.65
C PHE A 134 -0.65 -18.74 -0.10
N PRO A 135 -0.70 -19.38 1.08
CA PRO A 135 -1.95 -19.80 1.69
C PRO A 135 -2.76 -18.61 2.20
N LYS A 136 -4.09 -18.70 2.04
CA LYS A 136 -5.03 -17.80 2.70
C LYS A 136 -4.81 -17.81 4.22
N ARG A 137 -5.07 -16.67 4.85
CA ARG A 137 -4.85 -16.47 6.28
C ARG A 137 -6.18 -16.23 6.99
N ALA A 138 -6.39 -16.92 8.09
CA ALA A 138 -7.54 -16.68 8.95
C ALA A 138 -7.19 -15.55 9.93
N VAL A 139 -7.82 -14.39 9.75
CA VAL A 139 -7.72 -13.29 10.70
C VAL A 139 -9.08 -13.19 11.37
N GLU A 140 -9.12 -13.48 12.66
CA GLU A 140 -10.35 -13.63 13.44
C GLU A 140 -11.26 -14.72 12.84
N ASP A 141 -12.48 -14.36 12.43
CA ASP A 141 -13.51 -15.25 11.89
C ASP A 141 -13.57 -15.25 10.35
N ARG A 142 -12.61 -14.61 9.68
CA ARG A 142 -12.60 -14.43 8.22
C ARG A 142 -11.30 -14.90 7.58
N LEU A 143 -11.43 -15.41 6.36
CA LEU A 143 -10.30 -15.77 5.52
C LEU A 143 -9.95 -14.63 4.59
N TYR A 144 -8.65 -14.36 4.50
CA TYR A 144 -8.10 -13.28 3.72
C TYR A 144 -7.01 -13.77 2.78
N VAL A 145 -6.94 -13.10 1.65
CA VAL A 145 -5.84 -13.16 0.68
C VAL A 145 -5.34 -11.73 0.43
N ASP A 146 -4.33 -11.59 -0.42
CA ASP A 146 -3.70 -10.32 -0.75
C ASP A 146 -4.70 -9.21 -1.09
N GLY A 147 -4.52 -8.03 -0.48
CA GLY A 147 -5.37 -6.87 -0.69
C GLY A 147 -5.29 -6.29 -2.10
N GLY A 148 -4.18 -6.53 -2.81
CA GLY A 148 -3.93 -6.06 -4.19
C GLY A 148 -4.95 -6.53 -5.22
N LEU A 149 -5.75 -7.57 -4.90
CA LEU A 149 -6.92 -7.98 -5.68
C LEU A 149 -7.93 -6.84 -5.89
N ALA A 150 -8.12 -5.99 -4.88
CA ALA A 150 -9.12 -4.93 -4.91
C ALA A 150 -8.57 -3.55 -4.56
N ASP A 151 -7.52 -3.46 -3.76
CA ASP A 151 -6.89 -2.19 -3.39
C ASP A 151 -5.40 -2.40 -3.07
N ASN A 152 -4.54 -2.09 -4.03
CA ASN A 152 -3.08 -2.18 -3.89
C ASN A 152 -2.43 -0.91 -3.30
N VAL A 153 -3.20 0.19 -3.17
CA VAL A 153 -2.66 1.49 -2.69
C VAL A 153 -3.67 2.10 -1.73
N PRO A 154 -3.79 1.58 -0.49
CA PRO A 154 -4.91 1.85 0.41
C PRO A 154 -4.86 3.24 1.08
N LEU A 155 -4.59 4.30 0.30
CA LEU A 155 -4.63 5.69 0.76
C LEU A 155 -5.99 6.05 1.34
N GLY A 156 -7.06 5.43 0.83
CA GLY A 156 -8.40 5.62 1.35
C GLY A 156 -8.53 5.34 2.85
N ALA A 157 -7.79 4.37 3.40
CA ALA A 157 -7.77 4.07 4.83
C ALA A 157 -7.31 5.28 5.65
N LEU A 158 -6.28 5.97 5.17
CA LEU A 158 -5.70 7.15 5.81
C LEU A 158 -6.53 8.41 5.53
N ALA A 159 -7.03 8.56 4.31
CA ALA A 159 -7.86 9.68 3.90
C ALA A 159 -9.17 9.73 4.72
N ALA A 160 -9.79 8.58 4.99
CA ALA A 160 -10.99 8.48 5.84
C ALA A 160 -10.75 8.96 7.28
N ARG A 161 -9.49 8.99 7.74
CA ARG A 161 -9.09 9.52 9.06
C ARG A 161 -8.76 11.02 9.05
N GLY A 162 -8.95 11.69 7.90
CA GLY A 162 -8.68 13.11 7.76
C GLY A 162 -7.20 13.43 7.51
N ILE A 163 -6.39 12.46 7.09
CA ILE A 163 -5.03 12.73 6.61
C ILE A 163 -5.12 13.56 5.33
N THR A 164 -4.42 14.70 5.34
CA THR A 164 -4.46 15.72 4.27
C THR A 164 -3.24 15.71 3.37
N HIS A 165 -2.14 15.08 3.80
CA HIS A 165 -0.90 15.01 3.03
C HIS A 165 -0.44 13.57 2.96
N ALA A 166 -0.07 13.09 1.78
CA ALA A 166 0.34 11.72 1.56
C ALA A 166 1.53 11.65 0.62
N ILE A 167 2.46 10.74 0.94
CA ILE A 167 3.46 10.26 0.00
C ILE A 167 2.99 8.87 -0.42
N VAL A 168 2.67 8.73 -1.71
CA VAL A 168 2.19 7.48 -2.30
C VAL A 168 3.33 6.87 -3.10
N ILE A 169 3.76 5.67 -2.72
CA ILE A 169 4.83 4.94 -3.37
C ILE A 169 4.20 3.83 -4.22
N HIS A 170 4.37 3.91 -5.52
CA HIS A 170 3.91 2.88 -6.45
C HIS A 170 5.04 1.88 -6.71
N LEU A 171 4.68 0.61 -6.88
CA LEU A 171 5.62 -0.43 -7.30
C LEU A 171 5.67 -0.62 -8.82
N GLU A 172 4.70 -0.02 -9.54
CA GLU A 172 4.58 -0.06 -11.00
C GLU A 172 4.20 1.32 -11.53
N ASN A 173 4.70 1.67 -12.71
CA ASN A 173 4.42 2.97 -13.32
C ASN A 173 3.00 3.05 -13.90
N ALA A 174 2.43 1.92 -14.35
CA ALA A 174 1.14 1.82 -15.04
C ALA A 174 -0.06 1.47 -14.11
N SER A 175 -0.03 1.91 -12.84
CA SER A 175 -1.14 1.66 -11.92
C SER A 175 -2.40 2.45 -12.32
N VAL A 176 -3.58 1.82 -12.24
CA VAL A 176 -4.92 2.46 -12.46
C VAL A 176 -5.30 3.41 -11.31
N TRP A 177 -4.38 3.62 -10.38
CA TRP A 177 -4.57 4.52 -9.26
C TRP A 177 -4.61 5.98 -9.73
N ASP A 178 -5.73 6.67 -9.45
CA ASP A 178 -5.95 8.06 -9.83
C ASP A 178 -5.95 8.97 -8.60
N ARG A 179 -5.01 9.91 -8.55
CA ARG A 179 -4.94 10.95 -7.51
C ARG A 179 -6.21 11.79 -7.41
N HIS A 180 -7.00 11.91 -8.48
CA HIS A 180 -8.23 12.71 -8.48
C HIS A 180 -9.35 12.09 -7.67
N ASP A 181 -9.25 10.80 -7.32
CA ASP A 181 -10.15 10.16 -6.37
C ASP A 181 -9.96 10.70 -4.93
N PHE A 182 -8.85 11.43 -4.69
CA PHE A 182 -8.47 12.01 -3.40
C PHE A 182 -8.33 13.54 -3.48
N PRO A 183 -9.41 14.29 -3.82
CA PRO A 183 -9.34 15.72 -4.10
C PRO A 183 -9.00 16.58 -2.86
N ASN A 184 -9.15 16.02 -1.66
CA ASN A 184 -8.86 16.71 -0.40
C ASN A 184 -7.45 16.41 0.13
N GLN A 185 -6.65 15.63 -0.60
CA GLN A 185 -5.30 15.24 -0.22
C GLN A 185 -4.26 15.93 -1.11
N THR A 186 -3.24 16.49 -0.48
CA THR A 186 -1.99 16.88 -1.13
C THR A 186 -1.12 15.63 -1.27
N ILE A 187 -0.99 15.13 -2.49
CA ILE A 187 -0.29 13.87 -2.77
C ILE A 187 1.03 14.14 -3.51
N ILE A 188 2.11 13.55 -2.99
CA ILE A 188 3.38 13.35 -3.69
C ILE A 188 3.43 11.88 -4.11
N GLU A 189 3.59 11.64 -5.41
CA GLU A 189 3.72 10.29 -5.95
C GLU A 189 5.19 9.97 -6.23
N ILE A 190 5.64 8.80 -5.78
CA ILE A 190 6.93 8.21 -6.13
C ILE A 190 6.61 7.01 -7.00
N ARG A 191 6.97 7.08 -8.29
CA ARG A 191 6.76 6.00 -9.28
C ARG A 191 8.11 5.50 -9.78
N PRO A 192 8.26 4.20 -10.07
CA PRO A 192 9.49 3.68 -10.65
C PRO A 192 9.80 4.41 -11.97
N VAL A 193 11.02 4.96 -12.09
CA VAL A 193 11.44 5.65 -13.31
C VAL A 193 11.78 4.65 -14.42
N ASP A 194 12.44 3.56 -14.04
CA ASP A 194 12.70 2.42 -14.92
C ASP A 194 11.58 1.39 -14.81
N PHE A 195 11.22 0.76 -15.94
CA PHE A 195 10.41 -0.45 -15.90
C PHE A 195 11.11 -1.52 -15.04
N MET A 196 10.38 -2.05 -14.07
CA MET A 196 10.88 -3.06 -13.14
C MET A 196 11.34 -4.33 -13.88
N ASN A 197 10.77 -4.60 -15.06
CA ASN A 197 11.11 -5.72 -15.91
C ASN A 197 12.09 -5.34 -17.02
N LYS A 198 13.29 -5.93 -16.97
CA LYS A 198 14.25 -5.94 -18.09
C LYS A 198 14.03 -7.09 -19.07
N LEU A 199 13.08 -7.99 -18.83
CA LEU A 199 12.75 -9.06 -19.79
C LEU A 199 11.61 -8.61 -20.69
N ASN A 200 11.95 -8.06 -21.86
CA ASN A 200 11.06 -7.93 -23.01
C ASN A 200 10.66 -9.32 -23.55
N ILE A 201 9.94 -10.12 -22.77
CA ILE A 201 9.27 -11.34 -23.25
C ILE A 201 7.79 -11.17 -22.92
N PRO A 202 6.95 -10.75 -23.89
CA PRO A 202 5.52 -10.71 -23.69
C PRO A 202 5.06 -12.14 -23.38
N PHE A 203 4.30 -12.30 -22.30
CA PHE A 203 3.63 -13.51 -21.81
C PHE A 203 4.34 -14.45 -20.82
N ILE A 204 5.68 -14.44 -20.62
CA ILE A 204 6.32 -15.41 -19.68
C ILE A 204 7.38 -14.78 -18.75
N GLY A 205 8.04 -13.69 -19.16
CA GLY A 205 9.16 -13.11 -18.41
C GLY A 205 8.78 -12.27 -17.17
N ASP A 206 7.51 -11.88 -17.06
CA ASP A 206 6.99 -11.01 -15.99
C ASP A 206 6.80 -11.79 -14.67
N PHE A 207 6.29 -13.02 -14.79
CA PHE A 207 5.90 -13.87 -13.66
C PHE A 207 7.03 -14.18 -12.68
N SER A 208 8.17 -14.68 -13.17
CA SER A 208 9.29 -15.05 -12.30
C SER A 208 10.02 -13.84 -11.74
N ALA A 209 9.99 -12.70 -12.44
CA ALA A 209 10.69 -11.49 -12.04
C ALA A 209 10.05 -10.81 -10.82
N MET A 210 8.73 -10.88 -10.69
CA MET A 210 7.99 -10.35 -9.53
C MET A 210 8.26 -11.14 -8.24
N LEU A 211 8.51 -12.45 -8.36
CA LEU A 211 8.80 -13.36 -7.23
C LEU A 211 10.27 -13.80 -7.19
N ASP A 212 11.16 -13.03 -7.82
CA ASP A 212 12.60 -13.25 -7.75
C ASP A 212 13.17 -12.65 -6.46
N PHE A 213 13.31 -13.50 -5.45
CA PHE A 213 13.91 -13.18 -4.17
C PHE A 213 15.42 -13.41 -4.13
N SER A 214 16.11 -13.44 -5.28
CA SER A 214 17.57 -13.51 -5.31
C SER A 214 18.21 -12.30 -4.62
N PRO A 215 19.35 -12.47 -3.92
CA PRO A 215 20.06 -11.36 -3.28
C PRO A 215 20.39 -10.22 -4.25
N GLU A 216 20.71 -10.55 -5.50
CA GLU A 216 21.01 -9.61 -6.58
C GLU A 216 19.79 -8.76 -6.93
N GLN A 217 18.63 -9.40 -7.14
CA GLN A 217 17.39 -8.71 -7.46
C GLN A 217 16.93 -7.84 -6.28
N ILE A 218 16.95 -8.36 -5.05
CA ILE A 218 16.61 -7.59 -3.85
C ILE A 218 17.51 -6.34 -3.73
N SER A 219 18.81 -6.50 -3.94
CA SER A 219 19.77 -5.38 -3.88
C SER A 219 19.50 -4.34 -4.97
N LEU A 220 19.19 -4.79 -6.19
CA LEU A 220 18.82 -3.93 -7.30
C LEU A 220 17.54 -3.14 -7.00
N LEU A 221 16.49 -3.81 -6.54
CA LEU A 221 15.20 -3.19 -6.23
C LEU A 221 15.33 -2.17 -5.10
N LYS A 222 16.07 -2.48 -4.03
CA LYS A 222 16.37 -1.53 -2.95
C LYS A 222 17.09 -0.29 -3.46
N LYS A 223 18.08 -0.47 -4.33
CA LYS A 223 18.84 0.64 -4.92
C LYS A 223 17.95 1.53 -5.79
N ARG A 224 17.10 0.92 -6.63
CA ARG A 224 16.14 1.63 -7.49
C ARG A 224 15.14 2.43 -6.67
N GLY A 225 14.49 1.82 -5.68
CA GLY A 225 13.55 2.52 -4.82
C GLY A 225 14.16 3.72 -4.10
N TYR A 226 15.42 3.61 -3.66
CA TYR A 226 16.15 4.77 -3.11
C TYR A 226 16.40 5.87 -4.16
N GLN A 227 16.79 5.49 -5.38
CA GLN A 227 17.05 6.44 -6.47
C GLN A 227 15.77 7.15 -6.91
N ASP A 228 14.65 6.41 -7.03
CA ASP A 228 13.34 6.98 -7.38
C ASP A 228 12.89 7.94 -6.28
N ALA A 229 12.93 7.53 -5.01
CA ALA A 229 12.57 8.40 -3.89
C ALA A 229 13.43 9.68 -3.87
N LYS A 230 14.74 9.56 -4.08
CA LYS A 230 15.63 10.72 -4.18
C LYS A 230 15.25 11.63 -5.34
N TYR A 231 15.01 11.07 -6.52
CA TYR A 231 14.66 11.82 -7.72
C TYR A 231 13.40 12.69 -7.52
N TYR A 232 12.34 12.14 -6.90
CA TYR A 232 11.11 12.88 -6.65
C TYR A 232 11.18 13.81 -5.43
N LEU A 233 11.81 13.38 -4.34
CA LEU A 233 11.78 14.11 -3.07
C LEU A 233 12.86 15.20 -2.94
N GLU A 234 14.03 15.04 -3.57
CA GLU A 234 15.13 15.99 -3.42
C GLU A 234 14.77 17.40 -3.93
N PRO A 235 14.16 17.60 -5.11
CA PRO A 235 13.74 18.94 -5.56
C PRO A 235 12.72 19.59 -4.63
N ILE A 236 11.79 18.79 -4.09
CA ILE A 236 10.76 19.26 -3.14
C ILE A 236 11.44 19.71 -1.84
N LEU A 237 12.34 18.90 -1.30
CA LEU A 237 13.08 19.22 -0.09
C LEU A 237 13.89 20.50 -0.25
N GLN A 238 14.61 20.66 -1.37
CA GLN A 238 15.38 21.88 -1.65
C GLN A 238 14.50 23.13 -1.72
N THR A 239 13.32 23.00 -2.33
CA THR A 239 12.33 24.08 -2.39
C THR A 239 11.84 24.45 -0.98
N LEU A 240 11.48 23.46 -0.15
CA LEU A 240 11.03 23.69 1.22
C LEU A 240 12.12 24.36 2.08
N LEU A 241 13.37 23.92 1.95
CA LEU A 241 14.51 24.51 2.66
C LEU A 241 14.74 25.96 2.23
N THR A 242 14.65 26.25 0.93
CA THR A 242 14.83 27.61 0.40
C THR A 242 13.74 28.55 0.90
N VAL A 243 12.47 28.12 0.86
CA VAL A 243 11.33 28.90 1.37
C VAL A 243 11.47 29.16 2.86
N ARG A 244 11.91 28.17 3.65
CA ARG A 244 12.17 28.34 5.08
C ARG A 244 13.26 29.38 5.33
N ASN A 245 14.40 29.25 4.67
CA ASN A 245 15.53 30.18 4.83
C ASN A 245 15.14 31.62 4.47
N GLN A 246 14.31 31.80 3.43
CA GLN A 246 13.81 33.12 3.05
C GLN A 246 12.91 33.73 4.13
N ARG A 247 12.02 32.95 4.74
CA ARG A 247 11.17 33.42 5.85
C ARG A 247 12.01 33.82 7.06
N ASP A 248 12.98 32.99 7.44
CA ASP A 248 13.87 33.26 8.56
C ASP A 248 14.66 34.58 8.34
N ALA A 249 15.15 34.80 7.13
CA ALA A 249 15.83 36.05 6.76
C ALA A 249 14.90 37.28 6.82
N GLN A 250 13.65 37.15 6.36
CA GLN A 250 12.65 38.23 6.42
C GLN A 250 12.28 38.58 7.86
N GLU A 251 12.11 37.59 8.74
CA GLU A 251 11.87 37.83 10.15
C GLU A 251 13.04 38.55 10.83
N LEU A 252 14.28 38.16 10.51
CA LEU A 252 15.48 38.82 11.03
C LEU A 252 15.56 40.29 10.59
N LEU A 253 15.29 40.58 9.31
CA LEU A 253 15.24 41.95 8.81
C LEU A 253 14.16 42.76 9.53
N THR A 254 12.94 42.21 9.64
CA THR A 254 11.81 42.88 10.31
C THR A 254 12.12 43.20 11.77
N ARG A 255 12.69 42.24 12.51
CA ARG A 255 13.11 42.46 13.92
C ARG A 255 14.21 43.51 14.03
N SER A 256 15.15 43.53 13.09
CA SER A 256 16.24 44.50 13.08
C SER A 256 15.73 45.91 12.78
N THR A 257 14.83 46.06 11.81
CA THR A 257 14.18 47.34 11.51
C THR A 257 13.36 47.84 12.70
N GLN A 258 12.59 46.98 13.37
CA GLN A 258 11.82 47.38 14.55
C GLN A 258 12.72 47.92 15.67
N ARG A 259 13.86 47.26 15.95
CA ARG A 259 14.83 47.74 16.94
C ARG A 259 15.39 49.13 16.62
N LEU A 260 15.71 49.37 15.34
CA LEU A 260 16.21 50.69 14.91
C LEU A 260 15.17 51.79 15.13
N VAL A 261 13.90 51.50 14.85
CA VAL A 261 12.79 52.44 15.09
C VAL A 261 12.59 52.69 16.59
N ASP A 262 12.69 51.64 17.41
CA ASP A 262 12.52 51.76 18.86
C ASP A 262 13.70 52.50 19.52
N ASP A 263 14.93 52.34 19.01
CA ASP A 263 16.13 53.04 19.49
C ASP A 263 16.16 54.54 19.09
N GLU A 264 15.52 54.93 17.98
CA GLU A 264 15.40 56.36 17.57
C GLU A 264 14.37 57.15 18.40
N LEU A 265 13.52 56.48 19.18
CA LEU A 265 12.44 57.08 19.99
C LEU A 265 12.82 57.33 21.47
N LEU A 266 14.08 57.09 21.85
CA LEU A 266 14.67 57.32 23.18
C LEU A 266 15.65 58.50 23.18
#